data_AF-A0A4Q4XRR9-F1
#
_entry.id   AF-A0A4Q4XRR9-F1
#
_cell.length_a   1.000
_cell.length_b   1.000
_cell.length_c   1.000
_cell.angle_alpha   90.00
_cell.angle_beta   90.00
_cell.angle_gamma   90.00
#
_symmetry.space_group_name_H-M   'P 1'
#
loop_
_entity.id
_entity.type
_entity.pdbx_description
1 polymer ?
#
loop_
_entity_poly.entity_id
_entity_poly.type
_entity_poly.pdbx_seq_one_letter_code
_entity_poly.pdbx_strand_id
1 'polypeptide(L)'
;MPRSSDIADLGELVPKDGQIKYRCKIQKPDGTECGAIVKNNKHSIGSHRKVHNPNSKYAADKASWPQPIKCQEIVHKDDGTTEACDFAMKNKHLMLAHYRRDHGLKGTGEAMALYRKYGV
;
A
#
# COMPACT_ATOMS: atom_id res chain seq x y z
N MET A 1 -11.30 -25.75 25.68
CA MET A 1 -12.10 -25.12 24.60
C MET A 1 -11.29 -23.97 24.03
N PRO A 2 -10.95 -23.95 22.72
CA PRO A 2 -10.20 -22.83 22.16
C PRO A 2 -11.03 -21.56 22.27
N ARG A 3 -10.47 -20.51 22.88
CA ARG A 3 -11.11 -19.21 23.03
C ARG A 3 -11.36 -18.61 21.65
N SER A 4 -12.62 -18.38 21.32
CA SER A 4 -13.09 -17.54 20.22
C SER A 4 -12.30 -16.25 20.27
N SER A 5 -11.30 -16.13 19.40
CA SER A 5 -10.42 -14.96 19.40
C SER A 5 -11.24 -13.75 18.94
N ASP A 6 -11.08 -12.61 19.60
CA ASP A 6 -11.64 -11.27 19.28
C ASP A 6 -11.28 -10.74 17.87
N ILE A 7 -10.83 -11.64 17.00
CA ILE A 7 -10.40 -11.49 15.62
C ILE A 7 -11.58 -11.76 14.66
N ALA A 8 -12.62 -12.47 15.11
CA ALA A 8 -13.75 -12.93 14.30
C ALA A 8 -14.91 -11.92 14.14
N ASP A 9 -15.03 -10.90 14.98
CA ASP A 9 -16.27 -10.10 15.09
C ASP A 9 -16.56 -9.12 13.93
N LEU A 10 -15.59 -8.85 13.04
CA LEU A 10 -15.72 -7.80 12.00
C LEU A 10 -15.66 -8.35 10.56
N GLY A 11 -15.86 -9.65 10.38
CA GLY A 11 -15.83 -10.30 9.09
C GLY A 11 -16.49 -11.67 9.13
N GLU A 12 -16.45 -12.39 8.01
CA GLU A 12 -17.11 -13.68 7.86
C GLU A 12 -16.11 -14.75 7.41
N LEU A 13 -16.23 -15.95 7.94
CA LEU A 13 -15.45 -17.10 7.48
C LEU A 13 -16.12 -17.68 6.24
N VAL A 14 -15.40 -17.65 5.11
CA VAL A 14 -15.89 -18.13 3.81
C VAL A 14 -15.07 -19.32 3.33
N PRO A 15 -15.70 -20.45 2.95
CA PRO A 15 -15.00 -21.55 2.29
C PRO A 15 -14.60 -21.12 0.88
N LYS A 16 -13.30 -21.16 0.56
CA LYS A 16 -12.80 -20.83 -0.77
C LYS A 16 -11.50 -21.60 -1.06
N ASP A 17 -11.43 -22.24 -2.23
CA ASP A 17 -10.28 -23.05 -2.66
C ASP A 17 -9.92 -24.17 -1.66
N GLY A 18 -10.92 -24.85 -1.10
CA GLY A 18 -10.72 -25.93 -0.11
C GLY A 18 -10.19 -25.47 1.26
N GLN A 19 -10.11 -24.15 1.51
CA GLN A 19 -9.67 -23.57 2.78
C GLN A 19 -10.70 -22.60 3.33
N ILE A 20 -10.75 -22.46 4.65
CA ILE A 20 -11.52 -21.41 5.31
C ILE A 20 -10.72 -20.11 5.23
N LYS A 21 -11.24 -19.12 4.52
CA LYS A 21 -10.68 -17.77 4.39
C LYS A 21 -11.53 -16.76 5.18
N TYR A 22 -10.96 -15.59 5.46
CA TYR A 22 -11.66 -14.51 6.15
C TYR A 22 -12.07 -13.44 5.14
N ARG A 23 -13.36 -13.14 5.06
CA ARG A 23 -13.91 -12.01 4.31
C ARG A 23 -14.06 -10.82 5.26
N CYS A 24 -13.37 -9.72 4.96
CA CYS A 24 -13.47 -8.50 5.75
C CYS A 24 -14.77 -7.74 5.46
N LYS A 25 -15.57 -7.43 6.49
CA LYS A 25 -16.79 -6.62 6.41
C LYS A 25 -16.63 -5.21 6.99
N ILE A 26 -15.40 -4.81 7.27
CA ILE A 26 -15.13 -3.46 7.77
C ILE A 26 -15.47 -2.45 6.67
N GLN A 27 -16.18 -1.40 7.03
CA GLN A 27 -16.41 -0.27 6.13
C GLN A 27 -15.10 0.44 5.85
N LYS A 28 -14.84 0.68 4.57
CA LYS A 28 -13.78 1.54 4.11
C LYS A 28 -14.07 3.00 4.52
N PRO A 29 -13.05 3.87 4.49
CA PRO A 29 -13.23 5.29 4.77
C PRO A 29 -14.24 6.02 3.86
N ASP A 30 -14.52 5.47 2.67
CA ASP A 30 -15.51 5.97 1.71
C ASP A 30 -16.95 5.49 2.00
N GLY A 31 -17.16 4.76 3.11
CA GLY A 31 -18.45 4.20 3.52
C GLY A 31 -18.82 2.88 2.84
N THR A 32 -18.02 2.37 1.89
CA THR A 32 -18.30 1.10 1.21
C THR A 32 -17.79 -0.10 2.00
N GLU A 33 -18.44 -1.27 1.90
CA GLU A 33 -17.94 -2.50 2.51
C GLU A 33 -16.63 -2.97 1.83
N CYS A 34 -15.66 -3.46 2.61
CA CYS A 34 -14.40 -3.96 2.07
C CYS A 34 -14.56 -5.18 1.15
N GLY A 35 -15.21 -6.25 1.63
CA GLY A 35 -15.43 -7.50 0.89
C GLY A 35 -14.18 -8.33 0.59
N ALA A 36 -12.98 -7.88 0.97
CA ALA A 36 -11.72 -8.55 0.64
C ALA A 36 -11.58 -9.89 1.35
N ILE A 37 -11.13 -10.92 0.61
CA ILE A 37 -10.89 -12.27 1.13
C ILE A 37 -9.39 -12.43 1.42
N VAL A 38 -9.04 -12.64 2.69
CA VAL A 38 -7.66 -12.82 3.16
C VAL A 38 -7.50 -14.17 3.88
N LYS A 39 -6.24 -14.59 4.10
CA LYS A 39 -5.95 -15.81 4.86
C LYS A 39 -6.55 -15.70 6.26
N ASN A 40 -7.20 -16.76 6.73
CA ASN A 40 -7.77 -16.84 8.07
C ASN A 40 -6.68 -17.09 9.12
N ASN A 41 -5.81 -16.10 9.33
CA ASN A 41 -4.86 -16.09 10.44
C ASN A 41 -4.70 -14.68 11.00
N LYS A 42 -4.38 -14.61 12.30
CA LYS A 42 -4.28 -13.35 13.06
C LYS A 42 -3.39 -12.31 12.36
N HIS A 43 -2.25 -12.73 11.82
CA HIS A 43 -1.31 -11.84 11.16
C HIS A 43 -1.89 -11.22 9.87
N SER A 44 -2.53 -12.03 9.04
CA SER A 44 -3.10 -11.59 7.76
C SER A 44 -4.31 -10.68 7.96
N ILE A 45 -5.20 -11.04 8.89
CA ILE A 45 -6.37 -10.23 9.25
C ILE A 45 -5.92 -8.91 9.89
N GLY A 46 -5.01 -8.95 10.85
CA GLY A 46 -4.50 -7.76 11.53
C GLY A 46 -3.75 -6.81 10.59
N SER A 47 -2.96 -7.34 9.64
CA SER A 47 -2.29 -6.54 8.62
C SER A 47 -3.30 -5.87 7.67
N HIS A 48 -4.27 -6.64 7.18
CA HIS A 48 -5.32 -6.13 6.29
C HIS A 48 -6.11 -4.98 6.93
N ARG A 49 -6.52 -5.10 8.21
CA ARG A 49 -7.29 -4.06 8.92
C ARG A 49 -6.64 -2.68 8.91
N LYS A 50 -5.31 -2.60 8.80
CA LYS A 50 -4.59 -1.32 8.78
C LYS A 50 -4.99 -0.45 7.58
N VAL A 51 -5.46 -1.04 6.47
CA VAL A 51 -5.95 -0.28 5.30
C VAL A 51 -7.23 0.51 5.58
N HIS A 52 -8.01 0.09 6.59
CA HIS A 52 -9.30 0.71 6.92
C HIS A 52 -9.17 1.88 7.90
N ASN A 53 -8.00 2.05 8.51
CA ASN A 53 -7.71 3.25 9.27
C ASN A 53 -7.14 4.30 8.28
N PRO A 54 -7.90 5.36 7.93
CA PRO A 54 -7.46 6.38 6.98
C PRO A 54 -6.22 7.14 7.46
N ASN A 55 -5.99 7.19 8.78
CA ASN A 55 -4.81 7.80 9.40
C ASN A 55 -3.63 6.83 9.53
N SER A 56 -3.75 5.59 9.05
CA SER A 56 -2.64 4.66 9.09
C SER A 56 -1.68 4.92 7.94
N LYS A 57 -0.38 4.86 8.24
CA LYS A 57 0.69 4.89 7.24
C LYS A 57 0.46 3.87 6.12
N TYR A 58 -0.10 2.70 6.46
CA TYR A 58 -0.39 1.63 5.49
C TYR A 58 -1.52 2.00 4.51
N ALA A 59 -2.56 2.70 4.98
CA ALA A 59 -3.66 3.18 4.13
C ALA A 59 -3.20 4.33 3.23
N ALA A 60 -2.45 5.29 3.79
CA ALA A 60 -1.86 6.40 3.04
C ALA A 60 -0.89 5.93 1.95
N ASP A 61 -0.11 4.87 2.20
CA ASP A 61 0.86 4.31 1.25
C ASP A 61 0.19 3.44 0.15
N LYS A 62 -1.01 2.92 0.40
CA LYS A 62 -1.79 2.05 -0.52
C LYS A 62 -2.84 2.79 -1.34
N ALA A 63 -3.25 3.98 -0.92
CA ALA A 63 -4.18 4.82 -1.70
C ALA A 63 -3.55 5.16 -3.06
N SER A 64 -4.26 4.83 -4.13
CA SER A 64 -3.82 5.18 -5.49
C SER A 64 -4.09 6.64 -5.78
N TRP A 65 -3.22 7.25 -6.59
CA TRP A 65 -3.43 8.59 -7.11
C TRP A 65 -4.67 8.61 -8.03
N PRO A 66 -5.48 9.69 -8.05
CA PRO A 66 -6.57 9.84 -9.02
C PRO A 66 -6.08 9.77 -10.47
N GLN A 67 -4.87 10.28 -10.73
CA GLN A 67 -4.16 10.18 -11.99
C GLN A 67 -2.70 9.80 -11.75
N PRO A 68 -2.06 8.99 -12.60
CA PRO A 68 -0.65 8.68 -12.46
C PRO A 68 0.20 9.96 -12.47
N ILE A 69 1.12 10.06 -11.52
CA ILE A 69 2.11 11.14 -11.46
C ILE A 69 3.35 10.69 -12.22
N LYS A 70 3.83 11.50 -13.16
CA LYS A 70 5.10 11.24 -13.87
C LYS A 70 6.30 11.62 -12.99
N CYS A 71 7.33 10.79 -13.00
CA CYS A 71 8.61 11.19 -12.43
C CYS A 71 9.19 12.35 -13.27
N GLN A 72 9.86 13.28 -12.59
CA GLN A 72 10.45 14.48 -13.21
C GLN A 72 11.96 14.56 -12.95
N GLU A 73 12.58 13.48 -12.44
CA GLU A 73 14.03 13.44 -12.23
C GLU A 73 14.77 13.02 -13.50
N ILE A 74 16.08 13.16 -13.42
CA ILE A 74 17.05 12.70 -14.40
C ILE A 74 17.71 11.42 -13.87
N VAL A 75 17.62 10.33 -14.62
CA VAL A 75 18.39 9.11 -14.35
C VAL A 75 19.81 9.32 -14.85
N HIS A 76 20.79 8.98 -14.02
CA HIS A 76 22.20 8.95 -14.40
C HIS A 76 22.58 7.50 -14.68
N LYS A 77 23.05 7.22 -15.90
CA LYS A 77 23.52 5.89 -16.30
C LYS A 77 24.99 5.71 -15.96
N ASP A 78 25.41 4.45 -15.85
CA ASP A 78 26.80 4.08 -15.56
C ASP A 78 27.79 4.55 -16.64
N ASP A 79 27.30 4.79 -17.87
CA ASP A 79 28.08 5.33 -18.99
C ASP A 79 28.27 6.86 -18.94
N GLY A 80 27.78 7.52 -17.88
CA GLY A 80 27.84 8.97 -17.68
C GLY A 80 26.77 9.75 -18.43
N THR A 81 25.89 9.09 -19.18
CA THR A 81 24.76 9.76 -19.83
C THR A 81 23.60 10.01 -18.87
N THR A 82 22.79 11.00 -19.21
CA THR A 82 21.61 11.37 -18.44
C THR A 82 20.36 11.33 -19.29
N GLU A 83 19.25 10.85 -18.74
CA GLU A 83 17.96 10.84 -19.43
C GLU A 83 16.81 11.20 -18.49
N ALA A 84 15.75 11.77 -19.05
CA ALA A 84 14.54 12.09 -18.30
C ALA A 84 13.83 10.81 -17.86
N CYS A 85 13.47 10.75 -16.58
CA CYS A 85 12.79 9.60 -16.01
C CYS A 85 11.27 9.70 -16.24
N ASP A 86 10.75 9.20 -17.37
CA ASP A 86 9.32 9.30 -17.69
C ASP A 86 8.45 8.18 -17.05
N PHE A 87 8.85 7.67 -15.88
CA PHE A 87 8.13 6.60 -15.20
C PHE A 87 6.83 7.11 -14.55
N ALA A 88 5.71 6.43 -14.81
CA ALA A 88 4.39 6.79 -14.28
C ALA A 88 4.07 6.05 -12.96
N MET A 89 3.85 6.82 -11.89
CA MET A 89 3.65 6.32 -10.53
C MET A 89 2.16 6.38 -10.15
N LYS A 90 1.63 5.26 -9.68
CA LYS A 90 0.19 5.08 -9.39
C LYS A 90 -0.16 5.19 -7.90
N ASN A 91 0.83 5.16 -7.00
CA ASN A 91 0.64 5.41 -5.56
C ASN A 91 1.96 5.85 -4.89
N LYS A 92 1.87 6.27 -3.63
CA LYS A 92 2.99 6.74 -2.82
C LYS A 92 4.10 5.69 -2.67
N HIS A 93 3.74 4.41 -2.45
CA HIS A 93 4.72 3.33 -2.31
C HIS A 93 5.52 3.09 -3.59
N LEU A 94 4.85 3.11 -4.75
CA LEU A 94 5.49 2.94 -6.05
C LEU A 94 6.46 4.09 -6.34
N MET A 95 6.10 5.32 -5.96
CA MET A 95 7.01 6.46 -6.03
C MET A 95 8.25 6.23 -5.18
N LEU A 96 8.11 5.91 -3.89
CA LEU A 96 9.26 5.68 -3.02
C LEU A 96 10.14 4.51 -3.49
N ALA A 97 9.54 3.43 -4.00
CA ALA A 97 10.27 2.29 -4.53
C ALA A 97 11.08 2.66 -5.78
N HIS A 98 10.46 3.40 -6.71
CA HIS A 98 11.09 3.91 -7.92
C HIS A 98 12.29 4.79 -7.58
N TYR A 99 12.11 5.82 -6.75
CA TYR A 99 13.18 6.74 -6.37
C TYR A 99 14.36 6.07 -5.65
N ARG A 100 14.09 5.06 -4.82
CA ARG A 100 15.16 4.30 -4.15
C ARG A 100 15.97 3.43 -5.11
N ARG A 101 15.32 2.90 -6.14
CA ARG A 101 15.94 1.97 -7.10
C ARG A 101 16.66 2.73 -8.20
N ASP A 102 16.00 3.74 -8.75
CA ASP A 102 16.37 4.36 -10.03
C ASP A 102 17.06 5.73 -9.83
N HIS A 103 16.97 6.32 -8.62
CA HIS A 103 17.55 7.64 -8.29
C HIS A 103 18.46 7.63 -7.05
N GLY A 104 18.88 6.46 -6.57
CA GLY A 104 19.88 6.36 -5.49
C GLY A 104 19.43 6.81 -4.10
N LEU A 105 18.15 7.09 -3.87
CA LEU A 105 17.64 7.62 -2.58
C LEU A 105 17.47 6.53 -1.50
N LYS A 106 18.27 5.47 -1.57
CA LYS A 106 18.18 4.33 -0.64
C LYS A 106 18.81 4.70 0.70
N GLY A 107 18.00 4.69 1.76
CA GLY A 107 18.47 4.90 3.14
C GLY A 107 18.56 6.36 3.60
N THR A 108 18.15 7.32 2.77
CA THR A 108 18.29 8.77 3.03
C THR A 108 17.14 9.38 3.84
N GLY A 109 16.04 8.67 4.05
CA GLY A 109 14.87 9.20 4.78
C GLY A 109 14.03 10.23 4.01
N GLU A 110 14.32 10.48 2.72
CA GLU A 110 13.78 11.58 1.90
C GLU A 110 12.32 11.44 1.45
N ALA A 111 11.57 10.48 2.00
CA ALA A 111 10.17 10.26 1.62
C ALA A 111 9.31 11.52 1.79
N MET A 112 9.53 12.27 2.87
CA MET A 112 8.79 13.51 3.13
C MET A 112 9.14 14.64 2.16
N ALA A 113 10.38 14.69 1.66
CA ALA A 113 10.78 15.68 0.67
C ALA A 113 10.10 15.39 -0.68
N LEU A 114 10.05 14.12 -1.09
CA LEU A 114 9.33 13.70 -2.30
C LEU A 114 7.82 13.98 -2.17
N TYR A 115 7.23 13.70 -1.02
CA TYR A 115 5.81 14.01 -0.80
C TYR A 115 5.52 15.50 -0.90
N ARG A 116 6.31 16.36 -0.26
CA ARG A 116 6.16 17.81 -0.39
C ARG A 116 6.34 18.29 -1.83
N LYS A 117 7.34 17.75 -2.56
CA LYS A 117 7.62 18.11 -3.96
C LYS A 117 6.42 17.82 -4.86
N TYR A 118 5.72 16.71 -4.63
CA TYR A 118 4.58 16.27 -5.44
C TYR A 118 3.20 16.64 -4.86
N GLY A 119 3.14 17.46 -3.80
CA GLY A 119 1.89 17.92 -3.20
C GLY A 119 1.09 16.83 -2.48
N VAL A 120 1.79 15.91 -1.81
CA VAL A 120 1.32 14.64 -1.24
C VAL A 120 1.35 14.62 0.28
#